data_AF-A0A7R9AK16-F1
#
_entry.id   AF-A0A7R9AK16-F1
#
_cell.length_a   1.000
_cell.length_b   1.000
_cell.length_c   1.000
_cell.angle_alpha   90.00
_cell.angle_beta   90.00
_cell.angle_gamma   90.00
#
_symmetry.space_group_name_H-M   'P 1'
#
loop_
_entity.id
_entity.type
_entity.pdbx_description
1 polymer ?
#
loop_
_entity_poly.entity_id
_entity_poly.type
_entity_poly.pdbx_seq_one_letter_code
_entity_poly.pdbx_strand_id
1 'polypeptide(L)'
;MAYSEKVIDHYSNPKNVGTLDKANKNVGTGLVGAPECGDVMRLQIEVDEETGIIKDAKFKTFGCGSAIASSSLATEWLKGKTIDEAVAIDNMDIVEELNLPPVKIHCSVLAEDAIKSAINDYRVKNGLPELASENVMSIEVGAITISEKAREKVLQLIAESNLSEDYFLRVGVVGGGCSGLSYKLDFDNEMQPKDQVFEDQGIKLVTDLKSYLYLCDTVLDFTDGLNGKGFHFINPNASRSCGCGESFAV
;
A
#
# COMPACT_ATOMS: atom_id res chain seq x y z
N MET A 1 -2.35 -4.90 -22.86
CA MET A 1 -3.50 -4.55 -22.01
C MET A 1 -2.97 -4.25 -20.62
N ALA A 2 -3.53 -3.28 -19.89
CA ALA A 2 -3.01 -2.86 -18.58
C ALA A 2 -3.30 -3.86 -17.43
N TYR A 3 -4.12 -4.88 -17.68
CA TYR A 3 -4.48 -5.92 -16.72
C TYR A 3 -4.18 -7.31 -17.30
N SER A 4 -3.78 -8.23 -16.43
CA SER A 4 -3.59 -9.64 -16.79
C SER A 4 -4.92 -10.32 -17.08
N GLU A 5 -4.88 -11.42 -17.84
CA GLU A 5 -6.08 -12.22 -18.12
C GLU A 5 -6.73 -12.75 -16.83
N LYS A 6 -5.91 -13.11 -15.83
CA LYS A 6 -6.38 -13.55 -14.52
C LYS A 6 -7.14 -12.45 -13.78
N VAL A 7 -6.62 -11.22 -13.76
CA VAL A 7 -7.34 -10.08 -13.14
C VAL A 7 -8.69 -9.87 -13.83
N ILE A 8 -8.73 -9.96 -15.15
CA ILE A 8 -9.97 -9.80 -15.92
C ILE A 8 -10.95 -10.94 -15.60
N ASP A 9 -10.51 -12.19 -15.48
CA ASP A 9 -11.38 -13.31 -15.12
C ASP A 9 -11.94 -13.17 -13.71
N HIS A 10 -11.10 -12.92 -12.70
CA HIS A 10 -11.61 -12.73 -11.34
C HIS A 10 -12.46 -11.47 -11.17
N TYR A 11 -12.27 -10.45 -12.01
CA TYR A 11 -13.14 -9.28 -12.03
C TYR A 11 -14.50 -9.56 -12.69
N SER A 12 -14.50 -10.26 -13.83
CA SER A 12 -15.71 -10.51 -14.63
C SER A 12 -16.53 -11.67 -14.06
N ASN A 13 -15.86 -12.67 -13.51
CA ASN A 13 -16.40 -13.91 -12.95
C ASN A 13 -15.89 -14.15 -11.51
N PRO A 14 -16.10 -13.20 -10.57
CA PRO A 14 -15.54 -13.30 -9.24
C PRO A 14 -16.06 -14.54 -8.51
N LYS A 15 -15.16 -15.25 -7.83
CA LYS A 15 -15.48 -16.47 -7.09
C LYS A 15 -15.86 -16.10 -5.67
N ASN A 16 -16.83 -16.83 -5.12
CA ASN A 16 -17.17 -16.74 -3.70
C ASN A 16 -17.67 -15.37 -3.21
N VAL A 17 -18.22 -14.54 -4.11
CA VAL A 17 -18.96 -13.33 -3.71
C VAL A 17 -20.15 -13.72 -2.84
N GLY A 18 -20.28 -13.10 -1.66
CA GLY A 18 -21.38 -13.40 -0.75
C GLY A 18 -21.10 -12.99 0.69
N THR A 19 -21.88 -13.56 1.60
CA THR A 19 -21.71 -13.35 3.03
C THR A 19 -22.02 -14.64 3.78
N LEU A 20 -21.37 -14.81 4.92
CA LEU A 20 -21.64 -15.86 5.90
C LEU A 20 -22.34 -15.25 7.12
N ASP A 21 -22.94 -16.10 7.97
CA ASP A 21 -23.57 -15.63 9.20
C ASP A 21 -22.51 -15.20 10.22
N LYS A 22 -22.37 -13.88 10.41
CA LYS A 22 -21.41 -13.28 11.34
C LYS A 22 -21.61 -13.67 12.80
N ALA A 23 -22.80 -14.14 13.17
CA ALA A 23 -23.14 -14.55 14.53
C ALA A 23 -22.62 -15.96 14.87
N ASN A 24 -22.27 -16.76 13.87
CA ASN A 24 -21.71 -18.08 14.08
C ASN A 24 -20.28 -17.95 14.66
N LYS A 25 -20.01 -18.68 15.75
CA LYS A 25 -18.66 -18.74 16.39
C LYS A 25 -17.59 -19.28 15.45
N ASN A 26 -17.99 -20.11 14.48
CA ASN A 26 -17.09 -20.69 13.48
C ASN A 26 -16.82 -19.74 12.31
N VAL A 27 -17.44 -18.56 12.29
CA VAL A 27 -17.27 -17.56 11.25
C VAL A 27 -16.43 -16.39 11.75
N GLY A 28 -15.28 -16.20 11.13
CA GLY A 28 -14.44 -15.00 11.26
C GLY A 28 -14.82 -13.95 10.22
N THR A 29 -14.86 -12.68 10.59
CA THR A 29 -15.21 -11.56 9.71
C THR A 29 -14.17 -10.44 9.81
N GLY A 30 -13.48 -10.21 8.70
CA GLY A 30 -12.59 -9.07 8.51
C GLY A 30 -13.30 -7.98 7.72
N LEU A 31 -13.19 -6.74 8.17
CA LEU A 31 -13.64 -5.54 7.44
C LEU A 31 -12.50 -4.54 7.45
N VAL A 32 -11.92 -4.30 6.28
CA VAL A 32 -10.72 -3.48 6.11
C VAL A 32 -10.91 -2.48 4.96
N GLY A 33 -10.03 -1.49 4.91
CA GLY A 33 -10.12 -0.35 3.99
C GLY A 33 -10.95 0.80 4.55
N ALA A 34 -10.98 1.90 3.81
CA ALA A 34 -11.66 3.11 4.20
C ALA A 34 -12.49 3.64 3.02
N PRO A 35 -13.76 4.04 3.23
CA PRO A 35 -14.63 4.55 2.16
C PRO A 35 -14.02 5.71 1.38
N GLU A 36 -13.13 6.45 2.03
CA GLU A 36 -12.46 7.61 1.50
C GLU A 36 -11.29 7.30 0.55
N CYS A 37 -10.76 6.07 0.60
CA CYS A 37 -9.77 5.54 -0.34
C CYS A 37 -10.44 4.87 -1.55
N GLY A 38 -11.77 4.73 -1.53
CA GLY A 38 -12.57 4.08 -2.58
C GLY A 38 -12.57 2.55 -2.51
N ASP A 39 -11.70 1.95 -1.69
CA ASP A 39 -11.59 0.50 -1.51
C ASP A 39 -11.96 0.09 -0.07
N VAL A 40 -13.00 -0.74 0.04
CA VAL A 40 -13.48 -1.35 1.28
C VAL A 40 -13.76 -2.82 1.02
N MET A 41 -13.19 -3.69 1.84
CA MET A 41 -13.29 -5.13 1.69
C MET A 41 -13.82 -5.77 2.96
N ARG A 42 -14.88 -6.56 2.82
CA ARG A 42 -15.32 -7.54 3.82
C ARG A 42 -14.91 -8.92 3.33
N LEU A 43 -14.18 -9.65 4.16
CA LEU A 43 -13.87 -11.07 3.96
C LEU A 43 -14.36 -11.87 5.16
N GLN A 44 -14.99 -13.00 4.90
CA GLN A 44 -15.49 -13.91 5.93
C GLN A 44 -14.97 -15.32 5.66
N ILE A 45 -14.52 -15.99 6.70
CA ILE A 45 -14.11 -17.40 6.67
C ILE A 45 -14.99 -18.21 7.59
N GLU A 46 -15.35 -19.43 7.18
CA GLU A 46 -16.00 -20.43 8.02
C GLU A 46 -15.02 -21.57 8.28
N VAL A 47 -14.73 -21.82 9.55
CA VAL A 47 -13.73 -22.78 10.00
C VAL A 47 -14.43 -24.01 10.55
N ASP A 48 -13.96 -25.20 10.15
CA ASP A 48 -14.39 -26.44 10.75
C ASP A 48 -13.79 -26.59 12.15
N GLU A 49 -14.65 -26.83 13.14
CA GLU A 49 -14.26 -26.90 14.55
C GLU A 49 -13.44 -28.16 14.89
N GLU A 50 -13.61 -29.25 14.15
CA GLU A 50 -12.90 -30.52 14.41
C GLU A 50 -11.50 -30.54 13.79
N THR A 51 -11.37 -29.99 12.58
CA THR A 51 -10.14 -30.06 11.77
C THR A 51 -9.34 -28.77 11.78
N GLY A 52 -9.94 -27.63 12.15
CA GLY A 52 -9.31 -26.30 12.06
C GLY A 52 -9.10 -25.80 10.62
N ILE A 53 -9.77 -26.42 9.65
CA ILE A 53 -9.66 -26.10 8.22
C ILE A 53 -10.76 -25.13 7.81
N ILE A 54 -10.42 -24.15 6.99
CA ILE A 54 -11.39 -23.21 6.40
C ILE A 54 -12.24 -23.96 5.35
N LYS A 55 -13.53 -24.17 5.66
CA LYS A 55 -14.51 -24.86 4.81
C LYS A 55 -15.05 -23.96 3.71
N ASP A 56 -15.33 -22.71 4.04
CA ASP A 56 -15.83 -21.73 3.08
C ASP A 56 -15.23 -20.37 3.38
N ALA A 57 -15.14 -19.55 2.35
CA ALA A 57 -14.70 -18.18 2.41
C ALA A 57 -15.60 -17.38 1.48
N LYS A 58 -16.03 -16.21 1.93
CA LYS A 58 -16.87 -15.29 1.14
C LYS A 58 -16.33 -13.89 1.24
N PHE A 59 -16.50 -13.11 0.18
CA PHE A 59 -16.15 -11.71 0.21
C PHE A 59 -17.23 -10.79 -0.35
N LYS A 60 -17.17 -9.53 0.07
CA LYS A 60 -17.79 -8.38 -0.59
C LYS A 60 -16.80 -7.23 -0.59
N THR A 61 -16.48 -6.74 -1.77
CA THR A 61 -15.54 -5.64 -1.94
C THR A 61 -16.21 -4.54 -2.74
N PHE A 62 -16.09 -3.31 -2.25
CA PHE A 62 -16.38 -2.10 -2.99
C PHE A 62 -15.02 -1.48 -3.30
N GLY A 63 -14.62 -1.45 -4.57
CA GLY A 63 -13.28 -1.00 -4.93
C GLY A 63 -12.98 -1.14 -6.41
N CYS A 64 -11.75 -0.84 -6.79
CA CYS A 64 -11.31 -0.98 -8.17
C CYS A 64 -11.26 -2.47 -8.61
N GLY A 65 -11.20 -2.73 -9.92
CA GLY A 65 -11.26 -4.09 -10.46
C GLY A 65 -10.15 -5.02 -9.91
N SER A 66 -8.96 -4.46 -9.62
CA SER A 66 -7.86 -5.18 -8.96
C SER A 66 -8.17 -5.57 -7.52
N ALA A 67 -8.90 -4.75 -6.77
CA ALA A 67 -9.35 -5.08 -5.41
C ALA A 67 -10.34 -6.24 -5.44
N ILE A 68 -11.30 -6.23 -6.37
CA ILE A 68 -12.24 -7.35 -6.58
C ILE A 68 -11.48 -8.62 -6.96
N ALA A 69 -10.53 -8.53 -7.89
CA ALA A 69 -9.74 -9.67 -8.34
C ALA A 69 -8.89 -10.27 -7.20
N SER A 70 -8.21 -9.43 -6.42
CA SER A 70 -7.41 -9.84 -5.27
C SER A 70 -8.27 -10.50 -4.19
N SER A 71 -9.45 -9.93 -3.92
CA SER A 71 -10.41 -10.50 -2.97
C SER A 71 -10.92 -11.87 -3.40
N SER A 72 -11.26 -12.00 -4.68
CA SER A 72 -11.74 -13.23 -5.31
C SER A 72 -10.70 -14.34 -5.22
N LEU A 73 -9.45 -14.05 -5.63
CA LEU A 73 -8.34 -15.00 -5.54
C LEU A 73 -8.05 -15.42 -4.09
N ALA A 74 -7.98 -14.44 -3.17
CA ALA A 74 -7.76 -14.70 -1.75
C ALA A 74 -8.79 -15.69 -1.20
N THR A 75 -10.08 -15.51 -1.52
CA THR A 75 -11.12 -16.45 -1.04
C THR A 75 -10.99 -17.86 -1.59
N GLU A 76 -10.44 -18.04 -2.79
CA GLU A 76 -10.16 -19.38 -3.32
C GLU A 76 -8.99 -20.03 -2.60
N TRP A 77 -7.92 -19.27 -2.36
CA TRP A 77 -6.73 -19.76 -1.67
C TRP A 77 -6.99 -20.14 -0.21
N LEU A 78 -7.89 -19.44 0.46
CA LEU A 78 -8.24 -19.72 1.85
C LEU A 78 -8.92 -21.09 2.02
N LYS A 79 -9.70 -21.54 1.04
CA LYS A 79 -10.48 -22.78 1.19
C LYS A 79 -9.57 -23.99 1.24
N GLY A 80 -9.78 -24.83 2.26
CA GLY A 80 -8.99 -26.04 2.48
C GLY A 80 -7.67 -25.80 3.20
N LYS A 81 -7.30 -24.55 3.52
CA LYS A 81 -6.16 -24.24 4.38
C LYS A 81 -6.54 -24.25 5.86
N THR A 82 -5.56 -24.56 6.70
CA THR A 82 -5.63 -24.28 8.13
C THR A 82 -5.50 -22.78 8.41
N ILE A 83 -5.82 -22.37 9.63
CA ILE A 83 -5.66 -20.97 10.04
C ILE A 83 -4.21 -20.50 9.91
N ASP A 84 -3.24 -21.31 10.33
CA ASP A 84 -1.82 -20.91 10.29
C ASP A 84 -1.31 -20.78 8.85
N GLU A 85 -1.74 -21.67 7.94
CA GLU A 85 -1.43 -21.56 6.51
C GLU A 85 -2.10 -20.36 5.85
N ALA A 86 -3.30 -19.99 6.31
CA ALA A 86 -4.03 -18.83 5.81
C ALA A 86 -3.38 -17.51 6.24
N VAL A 87 -2.84 -17.44 7.47
CA VAL A 87 -2.08 -16.27 7.97
C VAL A 87 -0.77 -16.08 7.19
N ALA A 88 -0.17 -17.17 6.71
CA ALA A 88 1.08 -17.13 5.97
C ALA A 88 0.93 -16.69 4.49
N ILE A 89 -0.29 -16.42 4.02
CA ILE A 89 -0.50 -15.86 2.68
C ILE A 89 0.02 -14.42 2.66
N ASP A 90 0.99 -14.14 1.80
CA ASP A 90 1.60 -12.82 1.67
C ASP A 90 0.96 -12.03 0.51
N ASN A 91 0.90 -10.70 0.62
CA ASN A 91 0.41 -9.88 -0.48
C ASN A 91 1.24 -10.05 -1.76
N MET A 92 2.54 -10.34 -1.67
CA MET A 92 3.39 -10.54 -2.84
C MET A 92 3.02 -11.81 -3.61
N ASP A 93 2.56 -12.87 -2.93
CA ASP A 93 2.02 -14.05 -3.60
C ASP A 93 0.83 -13.67 -4.50
N ILE A 94 -0.05 -12.79 -4.00
CA ILE A 94 -1.22 -12.29 -4.75
C ILE A 94 -0.77 -11.39 -5.92
N VAL A 95 0.23 -10.53 -5.72
CA VAL A 95 0.80 -9.66 -6.76
C VAL A 95 1.36 -10.50 -7.90
N GLU A 96 2.15 -11.52 -7.58
CA GLU A 96 2.75 -12.41 -8.57
C GLU A 96 1.70 -13.23 -9.30
N GLU A 97 0.74 -13.82 -8.56
CA GLU A 97 -0.28 -14.68 -9.15
C GLU A 97 -1.18 -13.91 -10.12
N LEU A 98 -1.59 -12.69 -9.74
CA LEU A 98 -2.43 -11.81 -10.57
C LEU A 98 -1.61 -10.96 -11.55
N ASN A 99 -0.29 -10.98 -11.47
CA ASN A 99 0.62 -10.11 -12.21
C ASN A 99 0.18 -8.63 -12.12
N LEU A 100 0.01 -8.15 -10.88
CA LEU A 100 -0.45 -6.79 -10.61
C LEU A 100 0.67 -5.77 -10.95
N PRO A 101 0.35 -4.66 -11.63
CA PRO A 101 1.31 -3.58 -11.79
C PRO A 101 1.60 -2.88 -10.45
N PRO A 102 2.77 -2.24 -10.27
CA PRO A 102 3.17 -1.63 -8.99
C PRO A 102 2.12 -0.69 -8.37
N VAL A 103 1.45 0.10 -9.20
CA VAL A 103 0.39 1.05 -8.77
C VAL A 103 -0.85 0.37 -8.17
N LYS A 104 -0.97 -0.97 -8.26
CA LYS A 104 -2.09 -1.77 -7.75
C LYS A 104 -1.72 -2.71 -6.61
N ILE A 105 -0.49 -2.67 -6.09
CA ILE A 105 -0.05 -3.52 -4.97
C ILE A 105 -0.90 -3.26 -3.70
N HIS A 106 -1.42 -2.05 -3.48
CA HIS A 106 -2.34 -1.80 -2.36
C HIS A 106 -3.59 -2.71 -2.34
N CYS A 107 -4.01 -3.24 -3.50
CA CYS A 107 -5.13 -4.17 -3.59
C CYS A 107 -4.81 -5.55 -3.01
N SER A 108 -3.57 -6.02 -3.10
CA SER A 108 -3.14 -7.28 -2.49
C SER A 108 -2.94 -7.11 -0.98
N VAL A 109 -2.38 -5.97 -0.56
CA VAL A 109 -2.27 -5.62 0.87
C VAL A 109 -3.64 -5.58 1.53
N LEU A 110 -4.63 -4.94 0.90
CA LEU A 110 -6.01 -4.94 1.39
C LEU A 110 -6.57 -6.36 1.56
N ALA A 111 -6.26 -7.28 0.64
CA ALA A 111 -6.71 -8.66 0.72
C ALA A 111 -6.02 -9.42 1.87
N GLU A 112 -4.72 -9.24 2.04
CA GLU A 112 -3.93 -9.80 3.16
C GLU A 112 -4.47 -9.31 4.51
N ASP A 113 -4.69 -8.00 4.65
CA ASP A 113 -5.25 -7.38 5.86
C ASP A 113 -6.64 -7.95 6.16
N ALA A 114 -7.46 -8.16 5.14
CA ALA A 114 -8.79 -8.74 5.29
C ALA A 114 -8.71 -10.19 5.79
N ILE A 115 -7.74 -10.98 5.31
CA ILE A 115 -7.48 -12.36 5.77
C ILE A 115 -7.11 -12.34 7.25
N LYS A 116 -6.09 -11.57 7.63
CA LYS A 116 -5.59 -11.46 9.00
C LYS A 116 -6.69 -10.98 9.95
N SER A 117 -7.45 -9.96 9.54
CA SER A 117 -8.59 -9.44 10.30
C SER A 117 -9.69 -10.49 10.51
N ALA A 118 -10.05 -11.25 9.46
CA ALA A 118 -11.06 -12.31 9.58
C ALA A 118 -10.61 -13.45 10.49
N ILE A 119 -9.34 -13.82 10.42
CA ILE A 119 -8.74 -14.84 11.29
C ILE A 119 -8.71 -14.36 12.75
N ASN A 120 -8.35 -13.11 13.00
CA ASN A 120 -8.36 -12.55 14.35
C ASN A 120 -9.77 -12.53 14.96
N ASP A 121 -10.79 -12.12 14.21
CA ASP A 121 -12.19 -12.19 14.68
C ASP A 121 -12.59 -13.63 15.04
N TYR A 122 -12.23 -14.63 14.23
CA TYR A 122 -12.45 -16.04 14.56
C TYR A 122 -11.71 -16.46 15.84
N ARG A 123 -10.43 -16.09 15.97
CA ARG A 123 -9.61 -16.46 17.14
C ARG A 123 -10.19 -15.87 18.42
N VAL A 124 -10.53 -14.58 18.43
CA VAL A 124 -11.13 -13.88 19.57
C VAL A 124 -12.45 -14.53 19.97
N LYS A 125 -13.32 -14.86 19.00
CA LYS A 125 -14.60 -15.55 19.26
C LYS A 125 -14.45 -16.91 19.93
N ASN A 126 -13.34 -17.60 19.66
CA ASN A 126 -13.06 -18.93 20.20
C ASN A 126 -12.09 -18.92 21.39
N GLY A 127 -11.79 -17.74 21.96
CA GLY A 127 -10.91 -17.60 23.12
C GLY A 127 -9.44 -17.93 22.85
N LEU A 128 -9.03 -17.93 21.58
CA LEU A 128 -7.65 -18.09 21.17
C LEU A 128 -6.92 -16.74 21.28
N PRO A 129 -5.60 -16.74 21.54
CA PRO A 129 -4.83 -15.50 21.54
C PRO A 129 -4.95 -14.84 20.16
N GLU A 130 -5.27 -13.55 20.16
CA GLU A 130 -5.23 -12.73 18.97
C GLU A 130 -3.85 -12.85 18.32
N LEU A 131 -3.78 -12.93 17.00
CA LEU A 131 -2.49 -12.75 16.35
C LEU A 131 -2.06 -11.34 16.71
N ALA A 132 -0.91 -11.22 17.38
CA ALA A 132 -0.31 -9.91 17.60
C ALA A 132 -0.24 -9.24 16.24
N SER A 133 -1.07 -8.23 16.03
CA SER A 133 -0.81 -7.29 14.96
C SER A 133 0.49 -6.65 15.38
N GLU A 134 1.59 -6.97 14.70
CA GLU A 134 2.61 -5.94 14.52
C GLU A 134 1.85 -4.79 13.86
N ASN A 135 1.42 -3.83 14.69
CA ASN A 135 0.59 -2.69 14.37
C ASN A 135 -0.35 -2.83 13.15
N VAL A 136 -1.66 -3.05 13.41
CA VAL A 136 -2.65 -2.47 12.50
C VAL A 136 -2.40 -0.96 12.53
N MET A 137 -1.89 -0.42 11.41
CA MET A 137 -1.24 0.90 11.24
C MET A 137 0.30 0.93 11.22
N SER A 138 0.92 -0.13 10.72
CA SER A 138 2.24 -0.05 10.08
C SER A 138 2.18 -0.89 8.82
N ILE A 139 1.68 -0.31 7.74
CA ILE A 139 2.10 -0.72 6.40
C ILE A 139 3.64 -0.76 6.51
N GLU A 140 4.33 -1.74 5.92
CA GLU A 140 5.65 -1.41 5.36
C GLU A 140 5.34 -0.42 4.22
N VAL A 141 5.01 0.81 4.61
CA VAL A 141 4.74 1.95 3.75
C VAL A 141 6.06 2.08 3.02
N GLY A 142 6.11 1.75 1.73
CA GLY A 142 7.34 1.93 0.98
C GLY A 142 7.79 3.37 1.16
N ALA A 143 8.88 3.55 1.88
CA ALA A 143 9.20 4.84 2.47
C ALA A 143 9.81 5.74 1.41
N ILE A 144 9.49 7.03 1.50
CA ILE A 144 10.31 8.03 0.81
C ILE A 144 11.53 8.24 1.71
N THR A 145 12.71 7.94 1.18
CA THR A 145 13.99 8.06 1.90
C THR A 145 14.85 9.15 1.30
N ILE A 146 15.88 9.58 2.02
CA ILE A 146 16.78 10.65 1.60
C ILE A 146 18.24 10.19 1.70
N SER A 147 19.06 10.53 0.71
CA SER A 147 20.49 10.28 0.77
C SER A 147 21.18 11.24 1.75
N GLU A 148 22.37 10.86 2.22
CA GLU A 148 23.19 11.72 3.10
C GLU A 148 23.52 13.07 2.44
N LYS A 149 23.81 13.07 1.14
CA LYS A 149 24.09 14.29 0.37
C LYS A 149 22.87 15.20 0.27
N ALA A 150 21.70 14.62 0.00
CA ALA A 150 20.46 15.38 -0.08
C ALA A 150 20.09 15.97 1.28
N ARG A 151 20.25 15.20 2.36
CA ARG A 151 20.06 15.67 3.75
C ARG A 151 20.95 16.86 4.07
N GLU A 152 22.26 16.76 3.82
CA GLU A 152 23.19 17.88 4.04
C GLU A 152 22.75 19.14 3.28
N LYS A 153 22.30 18.96 2.03
CA LYS A 153 21.83 20.08 1.22
C LYS A 153 20.54 20.68 1.73
N VAL A 154 19.60 19.87 2.19
CA VAL A 154 18.33 20.32 2.80
C VAL A 154 18.62 21.15 4.06
N LEU A 155 19.49 20.67 4.96
CA LEU A 155 19.89 21.41 6.15
C LEU A 155 20.55 22.74 5.81
N GLN A 156 21.41 22.77 4.78
CA GLN A 156 21.99 24.01 4.29
C GLN A 156 20.93 24.99 3.81
N LEU A 157 19.93 24.53 3.04
CA LEU A 157 18.86 25.39 2.51
C LEU A 157 17.94 25.93 3.61
N ILE A 158 17.66 25.14 4.64
CA ILE A 158 16.90 25.56 5.83
C ILE A 158 17.65 26.69 6.55
N ALA A 159 18.95 26.51 6.78
CA ALA A 159 19.80 27.50 7.45
C ALA A 159 19.93 28.80 6.63
N GLU A 160 20.08 28.70 5.31
CA GLU A 160 20.16 29.86 4.40
C GLU A 160 18.85 30.63 4.31
N SER A 161 17.72 29.94 4.47
CA SER A 161 16.38 30.52 4.32
C SER A 161 15.78 31.03 5.65
N ASN A 162 16.52 30.91 6.77
CA ASN A 162 16.05 31.27 8.12
C ASN A 162 14.70 30.60 8.48
N LEU A 163 14.48 29.38 8.01
CA LEU A 163 13.27 28.63 8.34
C LEU A 163 13.37 28.06 9.76
N SER A 164 12.25 28.10 10.48
CA SER A 164 12.13 27.56 11.84
C SER A 164 12.07 26.03 11.83
N GLU A 165 12.28 25.40 13.00
CA GLU A 165 12.31 23.93 13.15
C GLU A 165 10.98 23.24 12.83
N ASP A 166 9.90 24.00 12.76
CA ASP A 166 8.55 23.58 12.41
C ASP A 166 8.34 23.32 10.91
N TYR A 167 9.32 23.68 10.07
CA TYR A 167 9.31 23.35 8.64
C TYR A 167 9.76 21.91 8.38
N PHE A 168 9.13 21.30 7.39
CA PHE A 168 9.45 19.98 6.86
C PHE A 168 9.62 20.03 5.34
N LEU A 169 10.23 19.00 4.77
CA LEU A 169 10.39 18.88 3.33
C LEU A 169 9.16 18.18 2.74
N ARG A 170 8.38 18.91 1.94
CA ARG A 170 7.23 18.36 1.23
C ARG A 170 7.68 17.82 -0.12
N VAL A 171 7.38 16.54 -0.37
CA VAL A 171 7.63 15.85 -1.63
C VAL A 171 6.28 15.55 -2.28
N GLY A 172 6.13 15.85 -3.56
CA GLY A 172 4.87 15.64 -4.27
C GLY A 172 5.04 15.34 -5.75
N VAL A 173 3.94 14.96 -6.39
CA VAL A 173 3.84 14.75 -7.83
C VAL A 173 2.73 15.61 -8.41
N VAL A 174 3.07 16.39 -9.42
CA VAL A 174 2.13 17.23 -10.17
C VAL A 174 2.05 16.77 -11.63
N GLY A 175 0.92 17.02 -12.27
CA GLY A 175 0.81 16.80 -13.71
C GLY A 175 1.62 17.84 -14.48
N GLY A 176 2.40 17.40 -15.48
CA GLY A 176 3.23 18.26 -16.32
C GLY A 176 4.59 17.66 -16.69
N GLY A 177 5.43 18.45 -17.34
CA GLY A 177 6.77 18.04 -17.78
C GLY A 177 6.78 17.21 -19.07
N CYS A 178 7.97 16.85 -19.55
CA CYS A 178 8.15 16.16 -20.82
C CYS A 178 7.60 14.71 -20.81
N SER A 179 7.39 14.14 -19.62
CA SER A 179 6.93 12.77 -19.42
C SER A 179 5.52 12.64 -18.84
N GLY A 180 4.84 13.76 -18.57
CA GLY A 180 3.44 13.81 -18.12
C GLY A 180 3.23 13.96 -16.61
N LEU A 181 4.17 13.48 -15.78
CA LEU A 181 4.23 13.73 -14.34
C LEU A 181 5.56 14.36 -13.97
N SER A 182 5.55 15.31 -13.04
CA SER A 182 6.74 16.01 -12.55
C SER A 182 6.84 15.94 -11.03
N TYR A 183 8.05 15.79 -10.52
CA TYR A 183 8.30 15.86 -9.09
C TYR A 183 8.24 17.30 -8.59
N LYS A 184 7.79 17.49 -7.36
CA LYS A 184 7.76 18.78 -6.67
C LYS A 184 8.41 18.63 -5.31
N LEU A 185 9.32 19.56 -4.99
CA LEU A 185 9.94 19.73 -3.67
C LEU A 185 9.60 21.11 -3.16
N ASP A 186 9.20 21.20 -1.89
CA ASP A 186 8.87 22.46 -1.24
C ASP A 186 9.20 22.40 0.26
N PHE A 187 9.46 23.54 0.89
CA PHE A 187 9.51 23.62 2.35
C PHE A 187 8.16 24.13 2.85
N ASP A 188 7.54 23.37 3.74
CA ASP A 188 6.20 23.65 4.23
C ASP A 188 6.16 23.43 5.75
N ASN A 189 5.22 24.08 6.43
CA ASN A 189 4.96 23.93 7.86
C ASN A 189 3.48 23.65 8.16
N GLU A 190 2.63 23.53 7.13
CA GLU A 190 1.21 23.21 7.26
C GLU A 190 0.91 21.77 6.86
N MET A 191 0.48 20.96 7.85
CA MET A 191 0.00 19.60 7.60
C MET A 191 -1.38 19.60 6.95
N GLN A 192 -1.56 18.82 5.90
CA GLN A 192 -2.84 18.63 5.22
C GLN A 192 -3.53 17.34 5.69
N PRO A 193 -4.87 17.24 5.58
CA PRO A 193 -5.58 16.00 5.85
C PRO A 193 -5.06 14.87 4.97
N LYS A 194 -4.71 13.72 5.59
CA LYS A 194 -4.19 12.51 4.92
C LYS A 194 -2.76 12.60 4.39
N ASP A 195 -2.01 13.62 4.78
CA ASP A 195 -0.57 13.64 4.57
C ASP A 195 0.07 12.39 5.22
N GLN A 196 0.97 11.77 4.48
CA GLN A 196 1.87 10.74 4.98
C GLN A 196 3.16 11.42 5.43
N VAL A 197 3.67 11.00 6.59
CA VAL A 197 4.86 11.56 7.21
C VAL A 197 5.90 10.46 7.36
N PHE A 198 7.10 10.74 6.87
CA PHE A 198 8.26 9.87 6.99
C PHE A 198 9.38 10.65 7.68
N GLU A 199 10.21 9.97 8.45
CA GLU A 199 11.42 10.54 9.01
C GLU A 199 12.60 9.66 8.61
N ASP A 200 13.54 10.25 7.89
CA ASP A 200 14.75 9.57 7.46
C ASP A 200 15.95 10.51 7.62
N GLN A 201 17.03 9.98 8.19
CA GLN A 201 18.25 10.73 8.51
C GLN A 201 18.03 12.05 9.28
N GLY A 202 16.98 12.10 10.11
CA GLY A 202 16.59 13.29 10.87
C GLY A 202 15.91 14.39 10.04
N ILE A 203 15.47 14.09 8.83
CA ILE A 203 14.67 14.97 7.99
C ILE A 203 13.23 14.45 7.96
N LYS A 204 12.30 15.35 8.27
CA LYS A 204 10.87 15.09 8.15
C LYS A 204 10.43 15.30 6.70
N LEU A 205 9.97 14.23 6.08
CA LEU A 205 9.44 14.19 4.71
C LEU A 205 7.92 14.06 4.78
N VAL A 206 7.20 14.90 4.04
CA VAL A 206 5.73 14.90 4.02
C VAL A 206 5.23 14.83 2.58
N THR A 207 4.24 13.98 2.32
CA THR A 207 3.62 13.86 1.00
C THR A 207 2.12 13.68 1.16
N ASP A 208 1.33 14.20 0.22
CA ASP A 208 -0.09 13.89 0.18
C ASP A 208 -0.32 12.45 -0.29
N LEU A 209 -1.48 11.87 0.03
CA LEU A 209 -1.83 10.49 -0.29
C LEU A 209 -1.79 10.18 -1.79
N LYS A 210 -2.14 11.14 -2.66
CA LYS A 210 -2.14 10.91 -4.11
C LYS A 210 -0.71 10.84 -4.64
N SER A 211 0.15 11.75 -4.21
CA SER A 211 1.57 11.75 -4.56
C SER A 211 2.29 10.52 -4.01
N TYR A 212 1.94 10.08 -2.79
CA TYR A 212 2.52 8.91 -2.15
C TYR A 212 2.44 7.64 -3.03
N LEU A 213 1.33 7.42 -3.73
CA LEU A 213 1.16 6.27 -4.64
C LEU A 213 2.19 6.21 -5.78
N TYR A 214 2.85 7.32 -6.10
CA TYR A 214 3.89 7.40 -7.13
C TYR A 214 5.31 7.43 -6.54
N LEU A 215 5.43 7.71 -5.24
CA LEU A 215 6.68 7.99 -4.55
C LEU A 215 7.08 6.90 -3.55
N CYS A 216 6.21 5.92 -3.32
CA CYS A 216 6.52 4.70 -2.56
C CYS A 216 7.91 4.15 -2.95
N ASP A 217 8.79 3.91 -1.98
CA ASP A 217 10.17 3.40 -2.18
C ASP A 217 11.10 4.31 -3.01
N THR A 218 10.76 5.59 -3.15
CA THR A 218 11.61 6.57 -3.85
C THR A 218 12.69 7.12 -2.93
N VAL A 219 13.91 7.23 -3.44
CA VAL A 219 15.02 7.91 -2.77
C VAL A 219 15.18 9.31 -3.34
N LEU A 220 15.17 10.33 -2.47
CA LEU A 220 15.59 11.69 -2.79
C LEU A 220 17.12 11.81 -2.64
N ASP A 221 17.81 12.14 -3.72
CA ASP A 221 19.27 12.31 -3.73
C ASP A 221 19.67 13.68 -4.32
N PHE A 222 20.93 14.09 -4.12
CA PHE A 222 21.46 15.37 -4.56
C PHE A 222 22.79 15.16 -5.28
N THR A 223 22.90 15.73 -6.48
CA THR A 223 24.13 15.75 -7.27
C THR A 223 24.66 17.18 -7.39
N ASP A 224 25.97 17.35 -7.23
CA ASP A 224 26.70 18.62 -7.37
C ASP A 224 27.82 18.55 -8.44
N GLY A 225 27.83 17.49 -9.24
CA GLY A 225 28.84 17.22 -10.27
C GLY A 225 28.67 18.02 -11.57
N LEU A 226 29.64 17.84 -12.48
CA LEU A 226 29.72 18.53 -13.77
C LEU A 226 28.50 18.34 -14.69
N ASN A 227 27.72 17.28 -14.48
CA ASN A 227 26.57 16.92 -15.32
C ASN A 227 25.25 17.55 -14.85
N GLY A 228 25.27 18.36 -13.79
CA GLY A 228 24.08 19.04 -13.27
C GLY A 228 24.10 19.12 -11.75
N LYS A 229 23.62 20.25 -11.22
CA LYS A 229 23.46 20.49 -9.79
C LYS A 229 21.98 20.51 -9.44
N GLY A 230 21.54 19.64 -8.55
CA GLY A 230 20.14 19.60 -8.15
C GLY A 230 19.73 18.33 -7.41
N PHE A 231 18.53 18.40 -6.84
CA PHE A 231 17.83 17.23 -6.32
C PHE A 231 17.35 16.36 -7.48
N HIS A 232 17.41 15.05 -7.29
CA HIS A 232 16.87 14.09 -8.23
C HIS A 232 16.25 12.91 -7.47
N PHE A 233 15.30 12.25 -8.13
CA PHE A 233 14.52 11.17 -7.54
C PHE A 233 14.89 9.85 -8.17
N ILE A 234 15.31 8.90 -7.34
CA ILE A 234 15.51 7.51 -7.73
C ILE A 234 14.20 6.78 -7.43
N ASN A 235 13.29 6.79 -8.41
CA ASN A 235 11.93 6.26 -8.26
C ASN A 235 11.80 4.90 -8.96
N PRO A 236 11.68 3.78 -8.22
CA PRO A 236 11.51 2.45 -8.81
C PRO A 236 10.16 2.27 -9.54
N ASN A 237 9.17 3.13 -9.28
CA ASN A 237 7.86 3.07 -9.92
C ASN A 237 7.82 3.73 -11.31
N ALA A 238 8.87 4.47 -11.70
CA ALA A 238 8.92 5.16 -12.98
C ALA A 238 9.25 4.18 -14.12
N SER A 239 8.34 4.04 -15.08
CA SER A 239 8.59 3.23 -16.29
C SER A 239 9.49 3.94 -17.30
N ARG A 240 9.48 5.29 -17.28
CA ARG A 240 10.37 6.15 -18.06
C ARG A 240 10.65 7.45 -17.32
N SER A 241 11.90 7.90 -17.37
CA SER A 241 12.33 9.19 -16.80
C SER A 241 12.86 10.12 -17.89
N CYS A 242 12.64 11.43 -17.73
CA CYS A 242 13.24 12.43 -18.60
C CYS A 242 14.75 12.55 -18.34
N GLY A 243 15.51 12.96 -19.36
CA GLY A 243 16.97 13.12 -19.25
C GLY A 243 17.42 14.13 -18.19
N CYS A 244 16.54 15.04 -17.74
CA CYS A 244 16.81 15.96 -16.62
C CYS A 244 16.43 15.39 -15.25
N GLY A 245 15.75 14.24 -15.17
CA GLY A 245 15.34 13.61 -13.90
C GLY A 245 14.15 14.26 -13.18
N GLU A 246 13.59 15.37 -13.69
CA GLU A 246 12.53 16.13 -13.02
C GLU A 246 11.11 15.62 -13.35
N SER A 247 10.96 14.84 -14.42
CA SER A 247 9.68 14.31 -14.87
C SER A 247 9.76 12.84 -15.23
N PHE A 248 8.67 12.11 -15.04
CA PHE A 248 8.58 10.67 -15.25
C PHE A 248 7.21 10.25 -15.80
N ALA A 249 7.11 9.00 -16.21
CA ALA A 249 5.86 8.32 -16.52
C ALA A 249 5.78 7.03 -15.71
N VAL A 250 4.55 6.62 -15.37
CA VAL A 250 4.23 5.30 -14.81
C VAL A 250 3.59 4.43 -15.89
#